data_AF-A0A9D1NLY4-F1
#
_entry.id   AF-A0A9D1NLY4-F1
#
_cell.length_a   1.000
_cell.length_b   1.000
_cell.length_c   1.000
_cell.angle_alpha   90.00
_cell.angle_beta   90.00
_cell.angle_gamma   90.00
#
_symmetry.space_group_name_H-M   'P 1'
#
loop_
_entity.id
_entity.type
_entity.pdbx_description
1 polymer ?
#
loop_
_entity_poly.entity_id
_entity_poly.type
_entity_poly.pdbx_seq_one_letter_code
_entity_poly.pdbx_strand_id
1 'polypeptide(L)'
;MPKAATQRPAPRPTDAPALDAALVTRRRVAGALLCLYVAVALIAQVSYDWHDISWLCNPPSPPAGHPANRIGLLGAWLTFYGYAFAGLAYHWFAIPFLALFAGGLLHGRVRCFRLRTLWLFCLYLTVACLFQAYGGGSGETLAELNLRDAGGAVGKWVVTDRLGGWLGDIGLQLFLWPLALFLTLLVVGVRNCLLLAVRLATAREPREEVAEPAPEPVRPA
;
A
#
# COMPACT_ATOMS: atom_id res chain seq x y z
N MET A 1 38.56 20.64 -40.88
CA MET A 1 37.28 21.38 -40.72
C MET A 1 36.58 20.87 -39.46
N PRO A 2 36.44 21.66 -38.38
CA PRO A 2 35.73 21.22 -37.18
C PRO A 2 34.22 21.39 -37.38
N LYS A 3 33.47 20.34 -37.03
CA LYS A 3 32.00 20.28 -37.11
C LYS A 3 31.42 21.22 -36.04
N ALA A 4 30.70 22.25 -36.46
CA ALA A 4 30.04 23.19 -35.57
C ALA A 4 29.11 22.44 -34.61
N ALA A 5 29.45 22.45 -33.32
CA ALA A 5 28.60 21.89 -32.28
C ALA A 5 27.35 22.77 -32.15
N THR A 6 26.21 22.23 -32.56
CA THR A 6 24.90 22.86 -32.41
C THR A 6 24.62 23.06 -30.92
N GLN A 7 24.90 24.26 -30.39
CA GLN A 7 24.52 24.63 -29.03
C GLN A 7 22.99 24.60 -28.94
N ARG A 8 22.46 23.61 -28.21
CA ARG A 8 21.05 23.63 -27.80
C ARG A 8 20.82 24.91 -26.99
N PRO A 9 19.83 25.75 -27.37
CA PRO A 9 19.56 26.98 -26.63
C PRO A 9 19.19 26.61 -25.18
N ALA A 10 19.89 27.23 -24.22
CA ALA A 10 19.57 27.09 -22.81
C ALA A 10 18.12 27.57 -22.57
N PRO A 11 17.31 26.86 -21.77
CA PRO A 11 15.95 27.29 -21.46
C PRO A 11 15.98 28.68 -20.82
N ARG A 12 15.11 29.59 -21.28
CA ARG A 12 15.05 30.95 -20.75
C ARG A 12 14.65 30.91 -19.26
N PRO A 13 15.29 31.72 -18.40
CA PRO A 13 15.01 31.73 -16.96
C PRO A 13 13.55 32.05 -16.59
N THR A 14 12.77 32.59 -17.53
CA THR A 14 11.34 32.88 -17.39
C THR A 14 10.42 31.66 -17.50
N ASP A 15 10.87 30.54 -18.09
CA ASP A 15 10.00 29.38 -18.35
C ASP A 15 10.01 28.33 -17.21
N ALA A 16 11.05 28.35 -16.36
CA ALA A 16 11.22 27.43 -15.24
C ALA A 16 10.05 27.43 -14.23
N PRO A 17 9.56 28.60 -13.72
CA PRO A 17 8.46 28.60 -12.75
C PRO A 17 7.13 28.12 -13.35
N ALA A 18 6.90 28.31 -14.65
CA ALA A 18 5.69 27.85 -15.33
C ALA A 18 5.68 26.31 -15.54
N LEU A 19 6.85 25.73 -15.87
CA LEU A 19 7.03 24.28 -15.97
C LEU A 19 6.80 23.57 -14.64
N ASP A 20 7.32 24.12 -13.53
CA ASP A 20 7.15 23.56 -12.20
C ASP A 20 5.67 23.60 -11.75
N ALA A 21 4.97 24.70 -12.01
CA ALA A 21 3.54 24.82 -11.74
C ALA A 21 2.71 23.80 -12.54
N ALA A 22 3.00 23.62 -13.83
CA ALA A 22 2.31 22.64 -14.68
C ALA A 22 2.52 21.20 -14.20
N LEU A 23 3.73 20.84 -13.75
CA LEU A 23 4.03 19.51 -13.21
C LEU A 23 3.29 19.24 -11.89
N VAL A 24 3.20 20.24 -11.00
CA VAL A 24 2.42 20.13 -9.76
C VAL A 24 0.93 19.93 -10.07
N THR A 25 0.38 20.71 -10.99
CA THR A 25 -1.02 20.58 -11.42
C THR A 25 -1.29 19.20 -12.02
N ARG A 26 -0.43 18.70 -12.92
CA ARG A 26 -0.56 17.35 -13.48
C ARG A 26 -0.54 16.27 -12.40
N ARG A 27 0.34 16.38 -11.40
CA ARG A 27 0.41 15.43 -10.28
C ARG A 27 -0.86 15.45 -9.43
N ARG A 28 -1.42 16.64 -9.17
CA ARG A 28 -2.68 16.78 -8.43
C ARG A 28 -3.85 16.16 -9.18
N VAL A 29 -3.96 16.41 -10.49
CA VAL A 29 -4.99 15.78 -11.34
C VAL A 29 -4.82 14.26 -11.34
N ALA A 30 -3.61 13.76 -11.53
CA ALA A 30 -3.34 12.32 -11.44
C ALA A 30 -3.70 11.73 -10.06
N GLY A 31 -3.40 12.44 -8.97
CA GLY A 31 -3.78 12.07 -7.61
C GLY A 31 -5.30 12.03 -7.41
N ALA A 32 -6.03 13.03 -7.92
CA ALA A 32 -7.48 13.08 -7.84
C ALA A 32 -8.14 11.95 -8.63
N LEU A 33 -7.68 11.70 -9.86
CA LEU A 33 -8.14 10.57 -10.67
C LEU A 33 -7.85 9.23 -9.98
N LEU A 34 -6.69 9.12 -9.32
CA LEU A 34 -6.35 7.92 -8.59
C LEU A 34 -7.19 7.75 -7.32
N CYS A 35 -7.52 8.83 -6.59
CA CYS A 35 -8.47 8.75 -5.48
C CYS A 35 -9.85 8.26 -5.93
N LEU A 36 -10.32 8.73 -7.08
CA LEU A 36 -11.56 8.23 -7.68
C LEU A 36 -11.44 6.73 -8.00
N TYR A 37 -10.34 6.32 -8.63
CA TYR A 37 -10.07 4.91 -8.90
C TYR A 37 -10.03 4.08 -7.61
N VAL A 38 -9.41 4.58 -6.53
CA VAL A 38 -9.37 3.91 -5.22
C VAL A 38 -10.76 3.68 -4.66
N ALA A 39 -11.65 4.68 -4.75
CA ALA A 39 -13.03 4.54 -4.30
C ALA A 39 -13.78 3.46 -5.12
N VAL A 40 -13.63 3.49 -6.45
CA VAL A 40 -14.23 2.48 -7.34
C VAL A 40 -13.68 1.08 -7.05
N ALA A 41 -12.36 0.94 -6.91
CA ALA A 41 -11.70 -0.32 -6.62
C ALA A 41 -12.12 -0.88 -5.25
N LEU A 42 -12.28 -0.02 -4.23
CA LEU A 42 -12.77 -0.44 -2.92
C LEU A 42 -14.20 -0.97 -3.01
N ILE A 43 -15.10 -0.27 -3.73
CA ILE A 43 -16.48 -0.75 -3.94
C ILE A 43 -16.46 -2.08 -4.70
N ALA A 44 -15.66 -2.19 -5.76
CA ALA A 44 -15.50 -3.42 -6.54
C ALA A 44 -14.92 -4.57 -5.72
N GLN A 45 -14.05 -4.29 -4.74
CA GLN A 45 -13.44 -5.31 -3.91
C GLN A 45 -14.39 -5.78 -2.81
N VAL A 46 -15.12 -4.87 -2.16
CA VAL A 46 -16.08 -5.20 -1.09
C VAL A 46 -17.33 -5.90 -1.64
N SER A 47 -17.74 -5.56 -2.85
CA SER A 47 -18.87 -6.23 -3.54
C SER A 47 -18.42 -7.39 -4.43
N TYR A 48 -17.20 -7.89 -4.27
CA TYR A 48 -16.71 -8.99 -5.08
C TYR A 48 -17.41 -10.31 -4.75
N ASP A 49 -17.92 -10.98 -5.78
CA ASP A 49 -18.37 -12.36 -5.74
C ASP A 49 -17.63 -13.12 -6.85
N TRP A 50 -17.04 -14.27 -6.51
CA TRP A 50 -16.33 -15.09 -7.47
C TRP A 50 -17.28 -15.76 -8.48
N HIS A 51 -18.58 -15.87 -8.18
CA HIS A 51 -19.57 -16.39 -9.12
C HIS A 51 -19.84 -15.47 -10.31
N ASP A 52 -19.50 -14.17 -10.21
CA ASP A 52 -19.57 -13.23 -11.33
C ASP A 52 -18.51 -13.54 -12.42
N ILE A 53 -17.51 -14.36 -12.10
CA ILE A 53 -16.40 -14.69 -12.98
C ILE A 53 -16.70 -15.98 -13.75
N SER A 54 -16.96 -15.83 -15.05
CA SER A 54 -17.27 -16.95 -15.94
C SER A 54 -16.17 -18.02 -16.07
N TRP A 55 -14.94 -17.69 -15.66
CA TRP A 55 -13.83 -18.65 -15.62
C TRP A 55 -13.83 -19.55 -14.39
N LEU A 56 -14.48 -19.10 -13.30
CA LEU A 56 -14.57 -19.82 -12.04
C LEU A 56 -15.93 -20.53 -11.86
N CYS A 57 -16.99 -20.00 -12.47
CA CYS A 57 -18.35 -20.53 -12.35
C CYS A 57 -19.06 -20.51 -13.71
N ASN A 58 -19.73 -21.60 -14.09
CA ASN A 58 -20.54 -21.68 -15.31
C ASN A 58 -21.86 -22.44 -15.03
N PRO A 59 -23.04 -21.80 -15.20
CA PRO A 59 -23.23 -20.39 -15.58
C PRO A 59 -22.84 -19.43 -14.44
N PRO A 60 -22.22 -18.27 -14.74
CA PRO A 60 -21.96 -17.25 -13.72
C PRO A 60 -23.28 -16.76 -13.11
N SER A 61 -23.31 -16.58 -11.79
CA SER A 61 -24.52 -16.21 -11.06
C SER A 61 -24.77 -14.69 -11.04
N PRO A 62 -26.05 -14.27 -10.92
CA PRO A 62 -27.23 -15.13 -10.99
C PRO A 62 -27.72 -15.33 -12.44
N PRO A 63 -28.29 -16.50 -12.78
CA PRO A 63 -28.82 -16.81 -14.13
C PRO A 63 -30.00 -15.94 -14.59
N ALA A 64 -30.46 -14.97 -13.78
CA ALA A 64 -31.60 -14.09 -14.07
C ALA A 64 -31.35 -12.59 -13.75
N GLY A 65 -30.13 -12.17 -13.40
CA GLY A 65 -29.94 -10.82 -12.85
C GLY A 65 -28.52 -10.29 -12.98
N HIS A 66 -28.42 -8.97 -12.84
CA HIS A 66 -27.17 -8.20 -12.87
C HIS A 66 -26.07 -8.79 -11.97
N PRO A 67 -24.78 -8.60 -12.32
CA PRO A 67 -23.65 -9.06 -11.51
C PRO A 67 -23.76 -8.57 -10.06
N ALA A 68 -23.33 -9.40 -9.11
CA ALA A 68 -23.34 -9.06 -7.68
C ALA A 68 -22.42 -7.86 -7.38
N ASN A 69 -21.35 -7.72 -8.17
CA ASN A 69 -20.45 -6.58 -8.09
C ASN A 69 -21.16 -5.25 -8.42
N ARG A 70 -21.07 -4.28 -7.52
CA ARG A 70 -21.74 -2.96 -7.66
C ARG A 70 -21.16 -2.09 -8.78
N ILE A 71 -19.94 -2.38 -9.23
CA ILE A 71 -19.32 -1.73 -10.39
C ILE A 71 -19.62 -2.51 -11.69
N GLY A 72 -20.27 -3.67 -11.56
CA GLY A 72 -20.56 -4.58 -12.65
C GLY A 72 -19.39 -5.50 -12.98
N LEU A 73 -19.46 -6.12 -14.16
CA LEU A 73 -18.52 -7.14 -14.61
C LEU A 73 -17.07 -6.65 -14.62
N LEU A 74 -16.83 -5.38 -15.01
CA LEU A 74 -15.49 -4.78 -15.00
C LEU A 74 -14.89 -4.77 -13.60
N GLY A 75 -15.68 -4.44 -12.57
CA GLY A 75 -15.24 -4.44 -11.18
C GLY A 75 -14.92 -5.84 -10.67
N ALA A 76 -15.74 -6.83 -11.05
CA ALA A 76 -15.51 -8.23 -10.70
C ALA A 76 -14.18 -8.73 -11.28
N TRP A 77 -13.94 -8.53 -12.57
CA TRP A 77 -12.69 -8.94 -13.22
C TRP A 77 -11.47 -8.20 -12.68
N LEU A 78 -11.59 -6.89 -12.41
CA LEU A 78 -10.50 -6.11 -11.83
C LEU A 78 -10.07 -6.67 -10.48
N THR A 79 -11.04 -6.94 -9.59
CA THR A 79 -10.78 -7.54 -8.29
C THR A 79 -10.25 -8.98 -8.42
N PHE A 80 -10.80 -9.79 -9.33
CA PHE A 80 -10.33 -11.14 -9.61
C PHE A 80 -8.84 -11.14 -10.00
N TYR A 81 -8.42 -10.27 -10.92
CA TYR A 81 -7.00 -10.17 -11.29
C TYR A 81 -6.12 -9.68 -10.14
N GLY A 82 -6.62 -8.77 -9.30
CA GLY A 82 -5.94 -8.34 -8.09
C GLY A 82 -5.66 -9.51 -7.13
N TYR A 83 -6.69 -10.31 -6.84
CA TYR A 83 -6.56 -11.51 -6.02
C TYR A 83 -5.70 -12.58 -6.70
N ALA A 84 -5.85 -12.81 -8.00
CA ALA A 84 -5.03 -13.78 -8.72
C ALA A 84 -3.53 -13.40 -8.68
N PHE A 85 -3.22 -12.10 -8.72
CA PHE A 85 -1.84 -11.62 -8.70
C PHE A 85 -1.20 -11.71 -7.30
N ALA A 86 -1.88 -11.21 -6.26
CA ALA A 86 -1.30 -11.00 -4.94
C ALA A 86 -2.07 -11.64 -3.77
N GLY A 87 -3.15 -12.38 -4.04
CA GLY A 87 -3.93 -13.11 -3.06
C GLY A 87 -4.48 -12.21 -1.95
N LEU A 88 -4.33 -12.63 -0.69
CA LEU A 88 -4.79 -11.89 0.48
C LEU A 88 -4.06 -10.56 0.68
N ALA A 89 -2.86 -10.37 0.13
CA ALA A 89 -2.22 -9.06 0.16
C ALA A 89 -3.03 -8.03 -0.62
N TYR A 90 -3.69 -8.42 -1.71
CA TYR A 90 -4.64 -7.55 -2.39
C TYR A 90 -5.81 -7.18 -1.47
N HIS A 91 -6.37 -8.16 -0.75
CA HIS A 91 -7.50 -7.93 0.16
C HIS A 91 -7.21 -6.82 1.18
N TRP A 92 -6.09 -6.95 1.89
CA TRP A 92 -5.81 -6.09 3.05
C TRP A 92 -5.00 -4.85 2.71
N PHE A 93 -4.13 -4.90 1.70
CA PHE A 93 -3.10 -3.88 1.52
C PHE A 93 -3.18 -3.11 0.20
N ALA A 94 -3.87 -3.60 -0.84
CA ALA A 94 -3.94 -2.88 -2.11
C ALA A 94 -4.58 -1.49 -1.96
N ILE A 95 -5.79 -1.42 -1.39
CA ILE A 95 -6.52 -0.15 -1.23
C ILE A 95 -5.77 0.84 -0.32
N PRO A 96 -5.29 0.48 0.89
CA PRO A 96 -4.49 1.39 1.70
C PRO A 96 -3.24 1.90 0.98
N PHE A 97 -2.51 1.04 0.26
CA PHE A 97 -1.32 1.47 -0.47
C PHE A 97 -1.64 2.42 -1.62
N LEU A 98 -2.68 2.14 -2.40
CA LEU A 98 -3.10 3.04 -3.47
C LEU A 98 -3.61 4.37 -2.90
N ALA A 99 -4.32 4.36 -1.77
CA ALA A 99 -4.77 5.58 -1.09
C ALA A 99 -3.60 6.45 -0.61
N LEU A 100 -2.58 5.85 0.02
CA LEU A 100 -1.36 6.54 0.44
C LEU A 100 -0.63 7.16 -0.76
N PHE A 101 -0.53 6.40 -1.85
CA PHE A 101 0.12 6.87 -3.08
C PHE A 101 -0.67 8.02 -3.73
N ALA A 102 -2.01 7.93 -3.78
CA ALA A 102 -2.88 8.99 -4.29
C ALA A 102 -2.79 10.28 -3.44
N GLY A 103 -2.80 10.14 -2.11
CA GLY A 103 -2.61 11.26 -1.18
C GLY A 103 -1.24 11.95 -1.36
N GLY A 104 -0.20 11.15 -1.61
CA GLY A 104 1.14 11.65 -1.94
C GLY A 104 1.17 12.49 -3.23
N LEU A 105 0.47 12.05 -4.29
CA LEU A 105 0.30 12.82 -5.53
C LEU A 105 -0.42 14.15 -5.29
N LEU A 106 -1.53 14.13 -4.53
CA LEU A 106 -2.33 15.33 -4.24
C LEU A 106 -1.54 16.40 -3.48
N HIS A 107 -0.70 16.00 -2.53
CA HIS A 107 0.13 16.94 -1.77
C HIS A 107 1.24 17.59 -2.59
N GLY A 108 1.64 17.00 -3.73
CA GLY A 108 2.60 17.60 -4.68
C GLY A 108 4.04 17.78 -4.16
N ARG A 109 4.32 17.48 -2.88
CA ARG A 109 5.57 17.78 -2.17
C ARG A 109 6.46 16.56 -1.89
N VAL A 110 6.35 15.50 -2.67
CA VAL A 110 7.12 14.28 -2.37
C VAL A 110 8.48 14.31 -3.08
N ARG A 111 9.52 14.81 -2.38
CA ARG A 111 10.92 14.52 -2.74
C ARG A 111 11.11 13.00 -2.76
N CYS A 112 11.74 12.48 -3.80
CA CYS A 112 11.97 11.04 -4.03
C CYS A 112 10.70 10.16 -4.15
N PHE A 113 9.60 10.71 -4.68
CA PHE A 113 8.35 9.97 -4.90
C PHE A 113 8.57 8.60 -5.54
N ARG A 114 9.31 8.55 -6.65
CA ARG A 114 9.58 7.32 -7.42
C ARG A 114 10.23 6.22 -6.58
N LEU A 115 11.18 6.57 -5.73
CA LEU A 115 11.89 5.60 -4.91
C LEU A 115 10.99 5.09 -3.77
N ARG A 116 10.19 5.98 -3.16
CA ARG A 116 9.17 5.58 -2.18
C ARG A 116 8.12 4.65 -2.78
N THR A 117 7.69 4.92 -4.01
CA THR A 117 6.78 4.04 -4.75
C THR A 117 7.39 2.67 -4.99
N LEU A 118 8.66 2.62 -5.36
CA LEU A 118 9.38 1.35 -5.52
C LEU A 118 9.41 0.58 -4.20
N TRP A 119 9.75 1.23 -3.08
CA TRP A 119 9.76 0.58 -1.77
C TRP A 119 8.38 0.10 -1.32
N LEU A 120 7.33 0.89 -1.57
CA LEU A 120 5.95 0.49 -1.31
C LEU A 120 5.55 -0.74 -2.14
N PHE A 121 5.91 -0.75 -3.42
CA PHE A 121 5.65 -1.88 -4.30
C PHE A 121 6.40 -3.13 -3.85
N CYS A 122 7.70 -3.01 -3.53
CA CYS A 122 8.47 -4.11 -2.96
C CYS A 122 7.84 -4.63 -1.67
N LEU A 123 7.43 -3.74 -0.76
CA LEU A 123 6.76 -4.11 0.48
C LEU A 123 5.47 -4.89 0.22
N TYR A 124 4.65 -4.41 -0.73
CA TYR A 124 3.43 -5.10 -1.14
C TYR A 124 3.70 -6.52 -1.64
N LEU A 125 4.72 -6.72 -2.50
CA LEU A 125 5.11 -8.05 -2.97
C LEU A 125 5.65 -8.93 -1.84
N THR A 126 6.44 -8.37 -0.92
CA THR A 126 6.95 -9.09 0.25
C THR A 126 5.81 -9.55 1.16
N VAL A 127 4.79 -8.72 1.36
CA VAL A 127 3.58 -9.09 2.11
C VAL A 127 2.80 -10.21 1.42
N ALA A 128 2.67 -10.18 0.08
CA ALA A 128 2.08 -11.29 -0.67
C ALA A 128 2.85 -12.61 -0.47
N CYS A 129 4.19 -12.55 -0.47
CA CYS A 129 5.02 -13.71 -0.16
C CYS A 129 4.83 -14.18 1.29
N LEU A 130 4.68 -13.26 2.24
CA LEU A 130 4.42 -13.58 3.64
C LEU A 130 3.08 -14.31 3.80
N PHE A 131 2.02 -13.86 3.11
CA PHE A 131 0.74 -14.57 3.09
C PHE A 131 0.86 -15.97 2.49
N GLN A 132 1.66 -16.18 1.44
CA GLN A 132 1.91 -17.52 0.91
C GLN A 132 2.63 -18.41 1.95
N ALA A 133 3.61 -17.85 2.67
CA ALA A 133 4.36 -18.56 3.69
C ALA A 133 3.50 -19.00 4.89
N TYR A 134 2.50 -18.20 5.26
CA TYR A 134 1.60 -18.43 6.40
C TYR A 134 0.20 -18.93 6.01
N GLY A 135 -0.02 -19.26 4.74
CA GLY A 135 -1.35 -19.49 4.15
C GLY A 135 -2.24 -20.51 4.85
N GLY A 136 -1.67 -21.37 5.70
CA GLY A 136 -2.40 -22.36 6.51
C GLY A 136 -3.40 -21.77 7.51
N GLY A 137 -3.22 -20.52 7.98
CA GLY A 137 -4.09 -19.91 8.99
C GLY A 137 -5.36 -19.23 8.45
N SER A 138 -5.53 -19.15 7.13
CA SER A 138 -6.55 -18.30 6.48
C SER A 138 -7.55 -19.09 5.62
N GLY A 139 -7.66 -20.41 5.83
CA GLY A 139 -8.43 -21.31 4.97
C GLY A 139 -9.89 -20.90 4.73
N GLU A 140 -10.56 -20.33 5.73
CA GLU A 140 -11.94 -19.83 5.60
C GLU A 140 -12.02 -18.65 4.62
N THR A 141 -11.19 -17.62 4.81
CA THR A 141 -11.14 -16.45 3.90
C THR A 141 -10.68 -16.83 2.49
N LEU A 142 -9.77 -17.81 2.35
CA LEU A 142 -9.39 -18.33 1.03
C LEU A 142 -10.56 -19.05 0.36
N ALA A 143 -11.33 -19.85 1.10
CA ALA A 143 -12.48 -20.56 0.56
C ALA A 143 -13.60 -19.60 0.13
N GLU A 144 -13.90 -18.58 0.95
CA GLU A 144 -14.89 -17.55 0.63
C GLU A 144 -14.54 -16.78 -0.64
N LEU A 145 -13.26 -16.44 -0.83
CA LEU A 145 -12.79 -15.71 -2.00
C LEU A 145 -12.46 -16.63 -3.20
N ASN A 146 -12.65 -17.94 -3.06
CA ASN A 146 -12.25 -18.97 -4.04
C ASN A 146 -10.77 -18.84 -4.49
N LEU A 147 -9.88 -18.62 -3.52
CA LEU A 147 -8.44 -18.50 -3.73
C LEU A 147 -7.73 -19.81 -3.42
N ARG A 148 -6.93 -20.28 -4.37
CA ARG A 148 -6.09 -21.48 -4.20
C ARG A 148 -4.80 -21.21 -3.43
N ASP A 149 -4.21 -20.03 -3.64
CA ASP A 149 -2.89 -19.64 -3.15
C ASP A 149 -3.00 -18.31 -2.39
N ALA A 150 -2.61 -18.29 -1.10
CA ALA A 150 -2.80 -17.13 -0.21
C ALA A 150 -2.02 -15.87 -0.65
N GLY A 151 -0.87 -16.05 -1.28
CA GLY A 151 -0.07 -14.97 -1.87
C GLY A 151 -0.30 -14.72 -3.35
N GLY A 152 -1.30 -15.39 -3.95
CA GLY A 152 -1.57 -15.35 -5.38
C GLY A 152 -0.39 -15.88 -6.23
N ALA A 153 -0.37 -15.48 -7.49
CA ALA A 153 0.65 -15.89 -8.45
C ALA A 153 2.06 -15.45 -8.03
N VAL A 154 2.22 -14.24 -7.50
CA VAL A 154 3.53 -13.75 -7.06
C VAL A 154 4.04 -14.54 -5.86
N GLY A 155 3.20 -14.71 -4.84
CA GLY A 155 3.57 -15.45 -3.64
C GLY A 155 3.97 -16.88 -3.98
N LYS A 156 3.16 -17.58 -4.78
CA LYS A 156 3.48 -18.94 -5.26
C LYS A 156 4.79 -19.00 -6.03
N TRP A 157 4.99 -18.11 -7.01
CA TRP A 157 6.19 -18.14 -7.84
C TRP A 157 7.47 -17.87 -7.03
N VAL A 158 7.44 -16.90 -6.12
CA VAL A 158 8.61 -16.56 -5.31
C VAL A 158 8.83 -17.61 -4.21
N VAL A 159 7.80 -17.87 -3.41
CA VAL A 159 7.91 -18.72 -2.22
C VAL A 159 7.94 -20.18 -2.60
N THR A 160 6.93 -20.67 -3.32
CA THR A 160 6.78 -22.10 -3.58
C THR A 160 7.76 -22.58 -4.65
N ASP A 161 7.87 -21.86 -5.78
CA ASP A 161 8.65 -22.34 -6.93
C ASP A 161 10.16 -22.04 -6.84
N ARG A 162 10.55 -20.95 -6.16
CA ARG A 162 11.96 -20.51 -6.11
C ARG A 162 12.62 -20.73 -4.76
N LEU A 163 12.02 -20.24 -3.68
CA LEU A 163 12.67 -20.22 -2.36
C LEU A 163 12.38 -21.46 -1.50
N GLY A 164 11.24 -22.12 -1.70
CA GLY A 164 10.75 -23.20 -0.83
C GLY A 164 11.68 -24.40 -0.78
N GLY A 165 12.28 -24.76 -1.92
CA GLY A 165 13.26 -25.84 -1.99
C GLY A 165 14.62 -25.52 -1.37
N TRP A 166 14.95 -24.23 -1.17
CA TRP A 166 16.28 -23.80 -0.70
C TRP A 166 16.31 -23.41 0.77
N LEU A 167 15.30 -22.68 1.25
CA LEU A 167 15.30 -22.08 2.59
C LEU A 167 14.50 -22.87 3.63
N GLY A 168 13.63 -23.80 3.18
CA GLY A 168 12.61 -24.39 4.04
C GLY A 168 11.66 -23.34 4.63
N ASP A 169 10.65 -23.79 5.38
CA ASP A 169 9.60 -22.89 5.88
C ASP A 169 10.14 -21.88 6.91
N ILE A 170 11.00 -22.34 7.83
CA ILE A 170 11.57 -21.49 8.89
C ILE A 170 12.53 -20.45 8.28
N GLY A 171 13.38 -20.85 7.33
CA GLY A 171 14.34 -19.94 6.71
C GLY A 171 13.64 -18.85 5.90
N LEU A 172 12.53 -19.21 5.23
CA LEU A 172 11.71 -18.25 4.49
C LEU A 172 11.09 -17.20 5.43
N GLN A 173 10.54 -17.62 6.57
CA GLN A 173 9.99 -16.70 7.57
C GLN A 173 11.07 -15.78 8.15
N LEU A 174 12.24 -16.34 8.49
CA LEU A 174 13.37 -15.60 9.01
C LEU A 174 13.93 -14.58 8.00
N PHE A 175 13.75 -14.82 6.70
CA PHE A 175 14.16 -13.88 5.65
C PHE A 175 13.10 -12.81 5.36
N LEU A 176 11.82 -13.20 5.21
CA LEU A 176 10.76 -12.30 4.77
C LEU A 176 10.36 -11.27 5.84
N TRP A 177 10.38 -11.63 7.12
CA TRP A 177 10.03 -10.69 8.21
C TRP A 177 11.01 -9.52 8.32
N PRO A 178 12.34 -9.74 8.44
CA PRO A 178 13.31 -8.64 8.43
C PRO A 178 13.25 -7.82 7.15
N LEU A 179 13.02 -8.46 6.00
CA LEU A 179 12.88 -7.75 4.72
C LEU A 179 11.65 -6.84 4.73
N ALA A 180 10.50 -7.31 5.20
CA ALA A 180 9.29 -6.51 5.33
C ALA A 180 9.49 -5.32 6.30
N LEU A 181 10.16 -5.56 7.43
CA LEU A 181 10.47 -4.52 8.41
C LEU A 181 11.42 -3.47 7.83
N PHE A 182 12.47 -3.91 7.13
CA PHE A 182 13.41 -3.04 6.44
C PHE A 182 12.73 -2.19 5.36
N LEU A 183 11.88 -2.79 4.52
CA LEU A 183 11.11 -2.07 3.50
C LEU A 183 10.13 -1.07 4.12
N THR A 184 9.50 -1.42 5.24
CA THR A 184 8.63 -0.51 5.99
C THR A 184 9.41 0.72 6.49
N LEU A 185 10.62 0.53 7.01
CA LEU A 185 11.51 1.63 7.40
C LEU A 185 11.88 2.52 6.21
N LEU A 186 12.13 1.95 5.03
CA LEU A 186 12.43 2.72 3.81
C LEU A 186 11.21 3.51 3.30
N VAL A 187 10.00 2.94 3.39
CA VAL A 187 8.75 3.61 3.02
C VAL A 187 8.47 4.81 3.94
N VAL A 188 8.46 4.56 5.25
CA VAL A 188 8.16 5.60 6.26
C VAL A 188 9.28 6.64 6.29
N GLY A 189 10.52 6.19 6.18
CA GLY A 189 11.74 6.98 6.31
C GLY A 189 12.20 7.07 7.76
N VAL A 190 13.49 6.85 7.99
CA VAL A 190 14.12 6.80 9.33
C VAL A 190 13.78 8.03 10.19
N ARG A 191 13.75 9.23 9.59
CA ARG A 191 13.44 10.46 10.32
C ARG A 191 12.02 10.47 10.89
N ASN A 192 11.04 9.91 10.17
CA ASN A 192 9.66 9.84 10.64
C ASN A 192 9.52 8.79 11.76
N CYS A 193 10.24 7.68 11.67
CA CYS A 193 10.30 6.69 12.75
C CYS A 193 10.91 7.27 14.03
N LEU A 194 12.00 8.04 13.93
CA LEU A 194 12.62 8.71 15.07
C LEU A 194 11.68 9.73 15.72
N LEU A 195 10.99 10.54 14.93
CA LEU A 195 9.99 11.49 15.44
C LEU A 195 8.85 10.80 16.17
N LEU A 196 8.38 9.66 15.66
CA LEU A 196 7.35 8.84 16.32
C LEU A 196 7.88 8.27 17.64
N ALA A 197 9.10 7.73 17.64
CA ALA A 197 9.73 7.17 18.84
C ALA A 197 9.91 8.23 19.94
N VAL A 198 10.36 9.44 19.58
CA VAL A 198 10.45 10.56 20.52
C VAL A 198 9.08 10.93 21.07
N ARG A 199 8.04 11.03 20.22
CA ARG A 199 6.68 11.33 20.68
C ARG A 199 6.12 10.28 21.64
N LEU A 200 6.37 9.00 21.37
CA LEU A 200 5.94 7.90 22.23
C LEU A 200 6.72 7.88 23.56
N ALA A 201 7.99 8.27 23.55
CA ALA A 201 8.79 8.42 24.76
C ALA A 201 8.29 9.58 25.63
N THR A 202 8.00 10.75 25.02
CA THR A 202 7.47 11.91 25.75
C THR A 202 6.04 11.71 26.27
N ALA A 203 5.22 10.91 25.57
CA ALA A 203 3.87 10.59 26.03
C ALA A 203 3.86 9.60 27.20
N ARG A 204 4.99 8.94 27.49
CA ARG A 204 5.15 8.00 28.59
C ARG A 204 5.69 8.63 29.87
N GLU A 205 6.11 9.89 29.86
CA GLU A 205 6.45 10.58 31.11
C GLU A 205 5.13 10.81 31.87
N PRO A 206 4.89 10.12 33.00
CA PRO A 206 3.73 10.44 33.82
C PRO A 206 3.88 11.90 34.24
N ARG A 207 2.82 12.69 34.08
CA ARG A 207 2.75 14.02 34.70
C ARG A 207 3.06 13.81 36.18
N GLU A 208 4.21 14.28 36.63
CA GLU A 208 4.40 14.56 38.05
C GLU A 208 3.27 15.50 38.43
N GLU A 209 2.29 14.94 39.11
CA GLU A 209 1.22 15.66 39.77
C GLU A 209 1.94 16.59 40.75
N VAL A 210 2.10 17.85 40.36
CA VAL A 210 2.64 18.89 41.22
C VAL A 210 1.72 18.94 42.43
N ALA A 211 2.16 18.31 43.51
CA ALA A 211 1.47 18.30 44.78
C ALA A 211 1.23 19.76 45.17
N GLU A 212 -0.04 20.16 45.11
CA GLU A 212 -0.51 21.47 45.52
C GLU A 212 -0.06 21.68 46.99
N PRO A 213 0.73 22.71 47.29
CA PRO A 213 1.20 22.93 48.65
C PRO A 213 -0.02 23.20 49.54
N ALA A 214 -0.18 22.35 50.57
CA ALA A 214 -1.29 22.43 51.52
C ALA A 214 -1.42 23.86 52.10
N PRO A 215 -2.64 24.39 52.25
CA PRO A 215 -2.84 25.74 52.76
C PRO A 215 -2.32 25.86 54.20
N GLU A 216 -1.48 26.86 54.44
CA GLU A 216 -0.96 27.22 55.77
C GLU A 216 -2.11 27.46 56.76
N PRO A 217 -2.05 26.89 57.99
CA PRO A 217 -3.05 27.17 59.01
C PRO A 217 -2.89 28.61 59.52
N VAL A 218 -3.91 29.42 59.26
CA VAL A 218 -4.05 30.78 59.79
C VAL A 218 -4.02 30.73 61.32
N ARG A 219 -3.00 31.36 61.93
CA ARG A 219 -2.93 31.52 63.40
C ARG A 219 -3.96 32.56 63.85
N PRO A 220 -4.79 32.28 64.86
CA PRO A 220 -5.65 33.29 65.46
C PRO A 220 -4.83 34.26 66.31
N ALA A 221 -5.21 35.54 66.25
CA ALA A 221 -4.66 36.64 67.05
C ALA A 221 -5.16 36.60 68.51
#